data_AF-A0A9D9U3V1-F1
#
_entry.id   AF-A0A9D9U3V1-F1
#
_cell.length_a   1.000
_cell.length_b   1.000
_cell.length_c   1.000
_cell.angle_alpha   90.00
_cell.angle_beta   90.00
_cell.angle_gamma   90.00
#
_symmetry.space_group_name_H-M   'P 1'
#
loop_
_entity.id
_entity.type
_entity.pdbx_description
1 polymer ?
#
loop_
_entity_poly.entity_id
_entity_poly.type
_entity_poly.pdbx_seq_one_letter_code
_entity_poly.pdbx_strand_id
1 'polypeptide(L)'
;MRYMKWIGLAAAVLLIASCFTPWVYIASRNITVSGIDATGTTFGKPGYFHFLCAFFFLLFHFIPRIWAKRSNLLVAALNTAWALRNFFMIAACYGGECPERKIGLYLVLLSSLLMLASTFFPDMKMTADKKENK
;
A
#
# COMPACT_ATOMS: atom_id res chain seq x y z
N MET A 1 -2.77 14.13 -17.12
CA MET A 1 -1.61 13.95 -16.22
C MET A 1 -1.79 14.55 -14.81
N ARG A 2 -2.49 15.69 -14.63
CA ARG A 2 -2.73 16.29 -13.28
C ARG A 2 -3.52 15.39 -12.31
N TYR A 3 -4.46 14.58 -12.82
CA TYR A 3 -5.29 13.69 -11.99
C TYR A 3 -4.53 12.50 -11.37
N MET A 4 -3.47 11.99 -12.01
CA MET A 4 -2.72 10.84 -11.49
C MET A 4 -1.96 11.17 -10.20
N LYS A 5 -1.56 12.43 -10.01
CA LYS A 5 -1.01 12.91 -8.73
C LYS A 5 -2.02 12.79 -7.60
N TRP A 6 -3.27 13.20 -7.85
CA TRP A 6 -4.36 13.13 -6.88
C TRP A 6 -4.82 11.70 -6.64
N ILE A 7 -4.85 10.86 -7.68
CA ILE A 7 -5.17 9.43 -7.55
C ILE A 7 -4.13 8.71 -6.69
N GLY A 8 -2.84 8.95 -6.90
CA GLY A 8 -1.79 8.37 -6.07
C GLY A 8 -1.87 8.81 -4.61
N LEU A 9 -2.17 10.09 -4.37
CA LEU A 9 -2.38 10.62 -3.01
C LEU A 9 -3.61 9.99 -2.35
N ALA A 10 -4.75 9.96 -3.05
CA ALA A 10 -5.98 9.35 -2.56
C ALA A 10 -5.79 7.85 -2.27
N ALA A 11 -5.05 7.14 -3.12
CA ALA A 11 -4.73 5.73 -2.92
C ALA A 11 -3.86 5.51 -1.66
N ALA A 12 -2.87 6.38 -1.40
CA ALA A 12 -2.07 6.31 -0.18
C ALA A 12 -2.90 6.58 1.08
N VAL A 13 -3.81 7.56 1.05
CA VAL A 13 -4.74 7.83 2.17
C VAL A 13 -5.69 6.66 2.39
N LEU A 14 -6.24 6.10 1.30
CA LEU A 14 -7.11 4.93 1.36
C LEU A 14 -6.39 3.71 1.94
N LEU A 15 -5.13 3.48 1.56
CA LEU A 15 -4.30 2.42 2.12
C LEU A 15 -4.15 2.58 3.63
N ILE A 16 -3.82 3.78 4.10
CA ILE A 16 -3.67 4.06 5.53
C ILE A 16 -5.00 3.80 6.26
N ALA A 17 -6.11 4.35 5.76
CA ALA A 17 -7.43 4.15 6.35
C ALA A 17 -7.83 2.67 6.40
N SER A 18 -7.54 1.91 5.34
CA SER A 18 -7.85 0.48 5.24
C SER A 18 -7.09 -0.37 6.28
N CYS A 19 -5.94 0.08 6.78
CA CYS A 19 -5.21 -0.61 7.84
C CYS A 19 -5.91 -0.57 9.20
N PHE A 20 -6.81 0.40 9.43
CA PHE A 20 -7.63 0.50 10.64
C PHE A 20 -8.95 -0.28 10.53
N THR A 21 -9.31 -0.75 9.35
CA THR A 21 -10.53 -1.52 9.12
C THR A 21 -10.31 -3.02 9.37
N PRO A 22 -11.37 -3.79 9.68
CA PRO A 22 -11.25 -5.23 9.86
C PRO A 22 -10.87 -5.89 8.54
N TRP A 23 -9.82 -6.72 8.57
CA TRP A 23 -9.34 -7.48 7.43
C TRP A 23 -9.95 -8.86 7.40
N VAL A 24 -9.97 -9.52 8.57
CA VAL A 24 -10.42 -10.89 8.71
C VAL A 24 -11.08 -11.09 10.07
N TYR A 25 -12.09 -11.96 10.12
CA TYR A 25 -12.65 -12.45 11.37
C TYR A 25 -12.38 -13.96 11.51
N ILE A 26 -11.88 -14.39 12.66
CA ILE A 26 -11.58 -15.79 12.98
C ILE A 26 -12.60 -16.26 14.01
N ALA A 27 -13.55 -17.11 13.57
CA ALA A 27 -14.67 -17.55 14.37
C ALA A 27 -14.25 -18.39 15.60
N SER A 28 -13.31 -19.31 15.42
CA SER A 28 -12.82 -20.20 16.50
C SER A 28 -12.24 -19.49 17.72
N ARG A 29 -11.67 -18.29 17.54
CA ARG A 29 -11.10 -17.48 18.63
C ARG A 29 -11.91 -16.22 18.94
N ASN A 30 -12.99 -15.98 18.19
CA ASN A 30 -13.77 -14.75 18.25
C ASN A 30 -12.89 -13.48 18.18
N ILE A 31 -11.90 -13.48 17.29
CA ILE A 31 -10.96 -12.37 17.10
C ILE A 31 -11.14 -11.71 15.74
N THR A 32 -11.06 -10.39 15.74
CA THR A 32 -11.06 -9.58 14.51
C THR A 32 -9.65 -9.09 14.27
N VAL A 33 -9.06 -9.49 13.15
CA VAL A 33 -7.72 -9.08 12.74
C VAL A 33 -7.83 -7.88 11.81
N SER A 34 -7.04 -6.85 12.10
CA SER A 34 -6.85 -5.65 11.28
C SER A 34 -5.36 -5.46 10.96
N GLY A 35 -5.02 -4.40 10.22
CA GLY A 35 -3.63 -4.05 9.97
C GLY A 35 -2.85 -3.67 11.23
N ILE A 36 -3.53 -3.16 12.26
CA ILE A 36 -2.90 -2.62 13.46
C ILE A 36 -2.96 -3.62 14.61
N ASP A 37 -4.12 -4.25 14.77
CA ASP A 37 -4.38 -5.22 15.80
C ASP A 37 -4.58 -6.60 15.19
N ALA A 38 -3.62 -7.48 15.44
CA ALA A 38 -3.70 -8.91 15.17
C ALA A 38 -3.37 -9.72 16.44
N THR A 39 -3.68 -9.15 17.61
CA THR A 39 -3.43 -9.77 18.92
C THR A 39 -4.07 -11.16 18.98
N GLY A 40 -3.34 -12.14 19.50
CA GLY A 40 -3.79 -13.54 19.54
C GLY A 40 -3.47 -14.36 18.28
N THR A 41 -2.79 -13.77 17.29
CA THR A 41 -2.25 -14.45 16.10
C THR A 41 -0.72 -14.33 16.01
N THR A 42 -0.09 -15.15 15.17
CA THR A 42 1.35 -15.08 14.85
C THR A 42 1.67 -14.12 13.71
N PHE A 43 0.69 -13.33 13.23
CA PHE A 43 0.86 -12.42 12.10
C PHE A 43 1.59 -11.11 12.43
N GLY A 44 1.79 -10.81 13.73
CA GLY A 44 2.45 -9.57 14.16
C GLY A 44 1.55 -8.34 13.91
N LYS A 45 2.12 -7.24 13.43
CA LYS A 45 1.37 -6.01 13.09
C LYS A 45 1.50 -5.69 11.59
N PRO A 46 0.71 -6.35 10.71
CA PRO A 46 0.95 -6.36 9.27
C PRO A 46 0.81 -4.99 8.57
N GLY A 47 0.08 -4.04 9.16
CA GLY A 47 -0.14 -2.69 8.65
C GLY A 47 1.06 -1.74 8.77
N TYR A 48 2.03 -2.03 9.65
CA TYR A 48 3.16 -1.12 9.87
C TYR A 48 4.06 -0.98 8.65
N PHE A 49 4.25 -2.08 7.89
CA PHE A 49 5.00 -2.02 6.65
C PHE A 49 4.28 -1.18 5.58
N HIS A 50 2.94 -1.24 5.52
CA HIS A 50 2.15 -0.36 4.65
C HIS A 50 2.34 1.11 5.03
N PHE A 51 2.38 1.45 6.32
CA PHE A 51 2.65 2.83 6.76
C PHE A 51 4.06 3.30 6.37
N LEU A 52 5.07 2.44 6.54
CA LEU A 52 6.44 2.75 6.12
C LEU A 52 6.52 3.01 4.61
N CYS A 53 5.93 2.13 3.81
CA CYS A 53 5.90 2.30 2.36
C CYS A 53 5.08 3.53 1.95
N ALA A 54 3.93 3.79 2.58
CA ALA A 54 3.11 4.96 2.30
C ALA A 54 3.87 6.27 2.60
N PHE A 55 4.64 6.33 3.68
CA PHE A 55 5.49 7.47 4.01
C PHE A 55 6.52 7.75 2.90
N PHE A 56 7.31 6.74 2.52
CA PHE A 56 8.30 6.90 1.44
C PHE A 56 7.66 7.18 0.08
N PHE A 57 6.51 6.56 -0.19
CA PHE A 57 5.76 6.81 -1.42
C PHE A 57 5.35 8.27 -1.52
N LEU A 58 4.74 8.83 -0.48
CA LEU A 58 4.32 10.24 -0.47
C LEU A 58 5.53 11.18 -0.59
N LEU A 59 6.63 10.88 0.11
CA LEU A 59 7.87 11.64 0.01
C LEU A 59 8.38 11.70 -1.43
N PHE A 60 8.51 10.55 -2.11
CA PHE A 60 8.98 10.50 -3.49
C PHE A 60 7.95 10.96 -4.53
N HIS A 61 6.66 10.90 -4.19
CA HIS A 61 5.57 11.35 -5.05
C HIS A 61 5.63 12.86 -5.29
N PHE A 62 5.95 13.66 -4.27
CA PHE A 62 6.01 15.12 -4.39
C PHE A 62 7.35 15.66 -4.90
N ILE A 63 8.44 14.88 -4.84
CA ILE A 63 9.76 15.31 -5.33
C ILE A 63 9.80 15.20 -6.87
N PRO A 64 10.02 16.30 -7.62
CA PRO A 64 10.09 16.29 -9.08
C PRO A 64 11.50 15.92 -9.58
N ARG A 65 12.08 14.83 -9.05
CA ARG A 65 13.40 14.32 -9.48
C ARG A 65 13.26 12.92 -10.06
N ILE A 66 14.04 12.63 -11.11
CA ILE A 66 14.01 11.34 -11.83
C ILE A 66 14.32 10.17 -10.88
N TRP A 67 15.35 10.31 -10.03
CA TRP A 67 15.70 9.29 -9.03
C TRP A 67 14.55 9.03 -8.06
N ALA A 68 13.86 10.06 -7.59
CA ALA A 68 12.70 9.90 -6.71
C ALA A 68 11.58 9.10 -7.39
N LYS A 69 11.33 9.32 -8.69
CA LYS A 69 10.32 8.53 -9.43
C LYS A 69 10.68 7.06 -9.56
N ARG A 70 11.96 6.75 -9.83
CA ARG A 70 12.45 5.36 -9.89
C ARG A 70 12.35 4.67 -8.53
N SER A 71 12.73 5.36 -7.45
CA SER A 71 12.56 4.87 -6.08
C SER A 71 11.10 4.71 -5.70
N ASN A 72 10.21 5.60 -6.16
CA ASN A 72 8.78 5.51 -5.88
C ASN A 72 8.15 4.25 -6.47
N LEU A 73 8.53 3.89 -7.70
CA LEU A 73 8.08 2.65 -8.34
C LEU A 73 8.50 1.42 -7.52
N LEU A 74 9.74 1.39 -7.02
CA LEU A 74 10.24 0.32 -6.16
C LEU A 74 9.46 0.24 -4.84
N VAL A 75 9.22 1.37 -4.18
CA VAL A 75 8.43 1.42 -2.93
C VAL A 75 7.00 0.93 -3.16
N ALA A 76 6.35 1.35 -4.24
CA ALA A 76 5.00 0.92 -4.58
C ALA A 76 4.92 -0.58 -4.91
N ALA A 77 5.94 -1.11 -5.59
CA ALA A 77 6.05 -2.54 -5.88
C ALA A 77 6.22 -3.37 -4.60
N LEU A 78 7.10 -2.95 -3.69
CA LEU A 78 7.28 -3.59 -2.38
C LEU A 78 5.99 -3.56 -1.55
N ASN A 79 5.30 -2.42 -1.52
CA ASN A 79 4.01 -2.29 -0.84
C ASN A 79 2.96 -3.26 -1.42
N THR A 80 2.91 -3.38 -2.75
CA THR A 80 1.98 -4.28 -3.44
C THR A 80 2.30 -5.74 -3.18
N ALA A 81 3.59 -6.11 -3.20
CA ALA A 81 4.03 -7.46 -2.85
C ALA A 81 3.66 -7.82 -1.40
N TRP A 82 3.82 -6.88 -0.46
CA TRP A 82 3.39 -7.06 0.93
C TRP A 82 1.86 -7.18 1.07
N ALA A 83 1.10 -6.37 0.33
CA ALA A 83 -0.36 -6.48 0.29
C ALA A 83 -0.81 -7.85 -0.22
N LEU A 84 -0.20 -8.35 -1.30
CA LEU A 84 -0.47 -9.67 -1.85
C LEU A 84 -0.13 -10.78 -0.85
N ARG A 85 1.05 -10.71 -0.21
CA ARG A 85 1.42 -11.63 0.87
C ARG A 85 0.34 -11.66 1.95
N ASN A 86 -0.08 -10.50 2.46
CA ASN A 86 -1.10 -10.42 3.51
C ASN A 86 -2.46 -10.94 3.03
N PHE A 87 -2.83 -10.65 1.79
CA PHE A 87 -4.08 -11.13 1.19
C PHE A 87 -4.15 -12.66 1.15
N PHE A 88 -3.04 -13.33 0.81
CA PHE A 88 -3.00 -14.79 0.79
C PHE A 88 -2.76 -15.39 2.18
N MET A 89 -1.84 -14.84 2.96
CA MET A 89 -1.40 -15.45 4.22
C MET A 89 -2.41 -15.27 5.35
N ILE A 90 -3.05 -14.10 5.47
CA ILE A 90 -4.02 -13.83 6.55
C ILE A 90 -5.36 -14.50 6.26
N ALA A 91 -5.70 -14.67 4.98
CA ALA A 91 -6.92 -15.33 4.56
C ALA A 91 -6.74 -16.82 4.22
N ALA A 92 -5.57 -17.41 4.49
CA ALA A 92 -5.34 -18.83 4.32
C ALA A 92 -6.00 -19.62 5.46
N CYS A 93 -6.53 -20.79 5.13
CA CYS A 93 -7.06 -21.70 6.13
C CYS A 93 -5.92 -22.47 6.79
N TYR A 94 -5.91 -22.49 8.12
CA TYR A 94 -4.93 -23.22 8.91
C TYR A 94 -5.65 -24.15 9.88
N GLY A 95 -5.27 -25.43 9.91
CA GLY A 95 -5.86 -26.40 10.84
C GLY A 95 -7.36 -26.67 10.64
N GLY A 96 -7.88 -26.53 9.41
CA GLY A 96 -9.30 -26.74 9.10
C GLY A 96 -10.21 -25.53 9.36
N GLU A 97 -9.67 -24.45 9.94
CA GLU A 97 -10.39 -23.20 10.19
C GLU A 97 -10.10 -22.19 9.08
N CYS A 98 -11.17 -21.66 8.47
CA CYS A 98 -11.06 -20.68 7.39
C CYS A 98 -11.48 -19.29 7.87
N PRO A 99 -10.56 -18.30 7.86
CA PRO A 99 -10.88 -16.93 8.23
C PRO A 99 -11.89 -16.28 7.27
N GLU A 100 -12.86 -15.54 7.82
CA GLU A 100 -13.80 -14.76 7.02
C GLU A 100 -13.15 -13.47 6.53
N ARG A 101 -13.00 -13.33 5.21
CA ARG A 101 -12.47 -12.11 4.59
C ARG A 101 -13.46 -10.94 4.78
N LYS A 102 -12.97 -9.84 5.30
CA LYS A 102 -13.70 -8.58 5.44
C LYS A 102 -13.20 -7.56 4.43
N ILE A 103 -13.96 -6.47 4.27
CA ILE A 103 -13.73 -5.46 3.24
C ILE A 103 -12.35 -4.81 3.32
N GLY A 104 -11.77 -4.68 4.53
CA GLY A 104 -10.48 -4.03 4.73
C GLY A 104 -9.34 -4.68 3.96
N LEU A 105 -9.34 -6.02 3.87
CA LEU A 105 -8.30 -6.77 3.16
C LEU A 105 -8.33 -6.48 1.65
N TYR A 106 -9.53 -6.35 1.06
CA TYR A 106 -9.70 -5.98 -0.34
C TYR A 106 -9.30 -4.53 -0.60
N LEU A 107 -9.62 -3.63 0.33
CA LEU A 107 -9.24 -2.21 0.23
C LEU A 107 -7.72 -2.01 0.27
N VAL A 108 -7.00 -2.75 1.13
CA VAL A 108 -5.54 -2.73 1.19
C VAL A 108 -4.93 -3.18 -0.13
N LEU A 109 -5.44 -4.27 -0.71
CA LEU A 109 -4.95 -4.78 -1.99
C LEU A 109 -5.24 -3.79 -3.13
N LEU A 110 -6.47 -3.29 -3.22
CA LEU A 110 -6.89 -2.35 -4.25
C LEU A 110 -6.10 -1.03 -4.18
N SER A 111 -5.96 -0.45 -2.98
CA SER A 111 -5.18 0.78 -2.78
C SER A 111 -3.71 0.60 -3.13
N SER A 112 -3.11 -0.54 -2.79
CA SER A 112 -1.73 -0.85 -3.16
C SER A 112 -1.53 -0.94 -4.68
N LEU A 113 -2.47 -1.58 -5.39
CA LEU A 113 -2.45 -1.65 -6.86
C LEU A 113 -2.65 -0.26 -7.50
N LEU A 114 -3.53 0.56 -6.94
CA LEU A 114 -3.73 1.94 -7.41
C LEU A 114 -2.49 2.81 -7.18
N MET A 115 -1.81 2.66 -6.05
CA MET A 115 -0.52 3.32 -5.80
C MET A 115 0.51 2.91 -6.85
N LEU A 116 0.65 1.62 -7.13
CA LEU A 116 1.55 1.11 -8.17
C LEU A 116 1.20 1.67 -9.55
N ALA A 117 -0.08 1.62 -9.95
CA ALA A 117 -0.55 2.16 -11.21
C ALA A 117 -0.22 3.66 -11.35
N SER A 118 -0.37 4.45 -10.27
CA SER A 118 -0.04 5.87 -10.27
C SER A 118 1.46 6.16 -10.47
N THR A 119 2.35 5.21 -10.12
CA THR A 119 3.80 5.38 -10.32
C THR A 119 4.24 5.23 -11.76
N PHE A 120 3.47 4.53 -12.61
CA PHE A 120 3.79 4.39 -14.04
C PHE A 120 3.56 5.67 -14.84
N PHE A 121 2.69 6.57 -14.37
CA PHE A 121 2.35 7.81 -15.07
C PHE A 121 2.68 9.07 -14.23
N PRO A 122 3.97 9.29 -13.89
CA PRO A 122 4.35 10.44 -13.09
C PRO A 122 4.29 11.72 -13.94
N ASP A 123 3.58 12.72 -13.44
CA ASP A 123 3.54 14.05 -14.07
C ASP A 123 4.83 14.83 -13.73
N MET A 124 5.82 14.70 -14.62
CA MET A 124 7.07 15.46 -14.61
C MET A 124 7.05 16.49 -15.74
N LYS A 125 7.22 17.77 -15.39
CA LYS A 125 7.67 18.77 -16.35
C LYS A 125 9.19 18.59 -16.47
N MET A 126 9.68 18.17 -17.63
CA MET A 126 11.11 18.15 -17.88
C MET A 126 11.61 19.59 -17.85
N THR A 127 12.51 19.93 -16.93
CA THR A 127 13.28 21.17 -17.00
C THR A 127 14.29 21.02 -18.13
N ALA A 128 13.82 21.09 -19.38
CA ALA A 128 14.65 21.27 -20.56
C ALA A 128 14.98 22.76 -20.67
N ASP A 129 15.70 23.31 -19.69
CA ASP A 129 16.30 24.64 -19.79
C ASP A 129 17.36 24.84 -18.70
N LYS A 130 18.58 24.33 -18.94
CA LYS A 130 19.84 24.71 -18.25
C LYS A 130 21.08 24.00 -18.84
N LYS A 131 21.15 23.85 -20.16
CA LYS A 131 22.37 23.43 -20.88
C LYS A 131 22.55 24.17 -22.20
N GLU A 132 22.22 25.46 -22.22
CA GLU A 132 22.73 26.40 -23.20
C GLU A 132 23.35 27.54 -22.36
N ASN A 133 24.65 27.78 -22.52
CA ASN A 133 25.55 28.56 -21.65
C ASN A 133 26.20 27.82 -20.47
N LYS A 134 27.15 26.91 -20.78
CA LYS A 134 28.52 27.06 -20.28
C LYS A 134 29.51 26.31 -21.17
#